data_AF-A0A9D4P4D5-F1
#
_entry.id   AF-A0A9D4P4D5-F1
#
_cell.length_a   1.000
_cell.length_b   1.000
_cell.length_c   1.000
_cell.angle_alpha   90.00
_cell.angle_beta   90.00
_cell.angle_gamma   90.00
#
_symmetry.space_group_name_H-M   'P 1'
#
loop_
_entity.id
_entity.type
_entity.pdbx_description
1 polymer ?
#
loop_
_entity_poly.entity_id
_entity_poly.type
_entity_poly.pdbx_seq_one_letter_code
_entity_poly.pdbx_strand_id
1 'polypeptide(L)'
;MIKVYVFVIIIFALMIHFDDGIPFLETEWFQSYWTISIPIAIVYVALIVSLPNWIRKPIKCLEYLRIWNFTLMIFSVMATYRLGMNFVEKIYQRGLRASYCDRDYHHDRRVYYWYFLFVSSKLFEMGDTIFLLARQKRIRFIHWFHHVLTMIYSWYIAVYLPAIGRWMSTMNTAIHSLMYGYYYLQSCQIRLPGSVAITVTICRHHRCLSV
;
A
#
# COMPACT_ATOMS: atom_id res chain seq x y z
N MET A 1 13.18 -0.01 -22.00
CA MET A 1 11.72 0.22 -22.16
C MET A 1 10.91 -1.07 -22.12
N ILE A 2 11.07 -2.05 -23.02
CA ILE A 2 10.24 -3.29 -23.06
C ILE A 2 10.26 -4.09 -21.73
N LYS A 3 11.43 -4.30 -21.12
CA LYS A 3 11.54 -5.01 -19.82
C LYS A 3 10.78 -4.30 -18.67
N VAL A 4 10.59 -3.00 -18.79
CA VAL A 4 9.95 -2.17 -17.76
C VAL A 4 8.43 -2.23 -17.89
N TYR A 5 7.89 -2.21 -19.11
CA TYR A 5 6.46 -2.45 -19.35
C TYR A 5 6.06 -3.87 -18.92
N VAL A 6 6.91 -4.86 -19.17
CA VAL A 6 6.67 -6.25 -18.72
C VAL A 6 6.64 -6.33 -17.19
N PHE A 7 7.53 -5.64 -16.48
CA PHE A 7 7.51 -5.58 -15.01
C PHE A 7 6.22 -4.94 -14.47
N VAL A 8 5.75 -3.84 -15.07
CA VAL A 8 4.48 -3.20 -14.71
C VAL A 8 3.31 -4.11 -15.01
N ILE A 9 3.24 -4.68 -16.21
CA ILE A 9 2.15 -5.58 -16.62
C ILE A 9 2.15 -6.82 -15.73
N ILE A 10 3.29 -7.37 -15.35
CA ILE A 10 3.36 -8.52 -14.43
C ILE A 10 2.86 -8.13 -13.04
N ILE A 11 3.25 -6.98 -12.48
CA ILE A 11 2.73 -6.54 -11.17
C ILE A 11 1.24 -6.20 -11.26
N PHE A 12 0.80 -5.48 -12.29
CA PHE A 12 -0.60 -5.16 -12.51
C PHE A 12 -1.44 -6.40 -12.80
N ALA A 13 -0.92 -7.37 -13.56
CA ALA A 13 -1.55 -8.66 -13.79
C ALA A 13 -1.53 -9.54 -12.53
N LEU A 14 -0.47 -9.52 -11.72
CA LEU A 14 -0.49 -10.16 -10.40
C LEU A 14 -1.54 -9.53 -9.47
N MET A 15 -1.82 -8.23 -9.61
CA MET A 15 -2.81 -7.51 -8.82
C MET A 15 -4.24 -7.56 -9.40
N ILE A 16 -4.43 -7.84 -10.69
CA ILE A 16 -5.73 -7.74 -11.39
C ILE A 16 -6.16 -9.07 -12.03
N HIS A 17 -5.21 -9.91 -12.46
CA HIS A 17 -5.49 -11.22 -13.03
C HIS A 17 -5.65 -12.24 -11.91
N PHE A 18 -6.77 -12.12 -11.19
CA PHE A 18 -7.24 -13.15 -10.27
C PHE A 18 -8.63 -13.57 -10.71
N ASP A 19 -8.68 -14.74 -11.33
CA ASP A 19 -9.84 -15.39 -11.93
C ASP A 19 -10.93 -15.65 -10.89
N ASP A 20 -12.20 -15.58 -11.31
CA ASP A 20 -13.40 -15.78 -10.48
C ASP A 20 -13.52 -17.23 -9.94
N GLY A 21 -12.54 -18.09 -10.23
CA GLY A 21 -12.50 -19.51 -9.84
C GLY A 21 -11.50 -19.89 -8.73
N ILE A 22 -10.77 -18.95 -8.11
CA ILE A 22 -9.73 -19.32 -7.15
C ILE A 22 -10.31 -19.55 -5.74
N PRO A 23 -10.13 -20.75 -5.12
CA PRO A 23 -10.68 -21.12 -3.80
C PRO A 23 -10.10 -20.33 -2.62
N PHE A 24 -9.12 -19.48 -2.88
CA PHE A 24 -8.40 -18.65 -1.92
C PHE A 24 -9.22 -17.45 -1.40
N LEU A 25 -10.34 -17.14 -2.04
CA LEU A 25 -11.25 -16.07 -1.62
C LEU A 25 -12.19 -16.48 -0.48
N GLU A 26 -12.09 -17.71 0.01
CA GLU A 26 -12.75 -18.08 1.25
C GLU A 26 -12.06 -17.34 2.42
N THR A 27 -12.86 -16.88 3.37
CA THR A 27 -12.41 -16.14 4.58
C THR A 27 -11.33 -16.89 5.38
N GLU A 28 -11.12 -18.17 5.07
CA GLU A 28 -10.09 -19.04 5.61
C GLU A 28 -8.66 -18.65 5.23
N TRP A 29 -8.41 -17.97 4.10
CA TRP A 29 -7.02 -17.71 3.70
C TRP A 29 -6.31 -16.75 4.66
N PHE A 30 -6.92 -15.61 4.96
CA PHE A 30 -6.34 -14.69 5.95
C PHE A 30 -6.23 -15.37 7.32
N GLN A 31 -7.24 -16.15 7.72
CA GLN A 31 -7.23 -16.87 8.99
C GLN A 31 -6.07 -17.87 9.09
N SER A 32 -5.74 -18.53 7.98
CA SER A 32 -4.70 -19.56 7.93
C SER A 32 -3.29 -18.99 7.82
N TYR A 33 -3.14 -17.78 7.25
CA TYR A 33 -1.84 -17.26 6.84
C TYR A 33 -1.48 -15.87 7.38
N TRP A 34 -2.28 -15.25 8.26
CA TRP A 34 -1.93 -13.95 8.85
C TRP A 34 -0.58 -13.92 9.56
N THR A 35 -0.16 -15.05 10.12
CA THR A 35 1.14 -15.20 10.80
C THR A 35 2.32 -15.08 9.86
N ILE A 36 2.15 -15.25 8.54
CA ILE A 36 3.21 -15.04 7.52
C ILE A 36 3.68 -13.58 7.51
N SER A 37 2.84 -12.62 7.93
CA SER A 37 3.25 -11.21 8.02
C SER A 37 4.43 -10.98 8.98
N ILE A 38 4.57 -11.80 10.03
CA ILE A 38 5.64 -11.70 11.04
C ILE A 38 7.02 -12.06 10.45
N PRO A 39 7.25 -13.26 9.86
CA PRO A 39 8.53 -13.57 9.24
C PRO A 39 8.84 -12.63 8.08
N ILE A 40 7.85 -12.17 7.31
CA ILE A 40 8.06 -11.14 6.27
C ILE A 40 8.62 -9.85 6.88
N ALA A 41 8.04 -9.37 7.99
CA ALA A 41 8.51 -8.18 8.69
C ALA A 41 9.93 -8.35 9.24
N ILE A 42 10.26 -9.53 9.79
CA ILE A 42 11.61 -9.85 10.27
C ILE A 42 12.62 -9.81 9.12
N VAL A 43 12.31 -10.46 7.99
CA VAL A 43 13.16 -10.45 6.79
C VAL A 43 13.37 -9.03 6.30
N TYR A 44 12.31 -8.21 6.28
CA TYR A 44 12.41 -6.80 5.88
C TYR A 44 13.32 -5.97 6.79
N VAL A 45 13.22 -6.14 8.11
CA VAL A 45 14.13 -5.47 9.06
C VAL A 45 15.57 -5.93 8.84
N ALA A 46 15.79 -7.24 8.62
CA ALA A 46 17.12 -7.78 8.31
C ALA A 46 17.69 -7.20 7.01
N LEU A 47 16.85 -7.01 5.98
CA LEU A 47 17.23 -6.36 4.72
C LEU A 47 17.62 -4.89 4.93
N ILE A 48 16.91 -4.14 5.75
CA ILE A 48 17.26 -2.74 6.07
C ILE A 48 18.66 -2.64 6.68
N VAL A 49 19.03 -3.58 7.55
CA VAL A 49 20.34 -3.57 8.21
C VAL A 49 21.45 -4.08 7.28
N SER A 50 21.16 -5.11 6.47
CA SER A 50 22.18 -5.81 5.69
C SER A 50 22.47 -5.14 4.34
N LEU A 51 21.44 -4.64 3.65
CA LEU A 51 21.55 -4.16 2.27
C LEU A 51 22.45 -2.92 2.09
N PRO A 52 22.48 -1.93 3.01
CA PRO A 52 23.44 -0.81 2.93
C PRO A 52 24.90 -1.25 2.88
N ASN A 53 25.25 -2.32 3.60
CA ASN A 53 26.63 -2.83 3.66
C ASN A 53 27.03 -3.57 2.38
N TRP A 54 26.05 -4.12 1.66
CA TRP A 54 26.29 -4.88 0.43
C TRP A 54 26.40 -3.97 -0.80
N ILE A 55 25.65 -2.87 -0.81
CA ILE A 55 25.64 -1.92 -1.92
C ILE A 55 26.80 -0.93 -1.76
N ARG A 56 27.88 -1.11 -2.53
CA ARG A 56 29.06 -0.24 -2.50
C ARG A 56 28.86 1.12 -3.19
N LYS A 57 27.96 1.21 -4.18
CA LYS A 57 27.70 2.43 -4.96
C LYS A 57 26.19 2.63 -5.16
N PRO A 58 25.69 3.88 -5.15
CA PRO A 58 24.27 4.15 -5.32
C PRO A 58 23.79 3.77 -6.72
N ILE A 59 22.68 3.02 -6.79
CA ILE A 59 22.08 2.57 -8.05
C ILE A 59 21.11 3.64 -8.56
N LYS A 60 21.25 4.04 -9.82
CA LYS A 60 20.31 4.95 -10.48
C LYS A 60 19.05 4.19 -10.88
N CYS A 61 18.01 4.25 -10.04
CA CYS A 61 16.74 3.55 -10.25
C CYS A 61 15.53 4.51 -10.39
N LEU A 62 15.75 5.75 -10.84
CA LEU A 62 14.72 6.80 -10.89
C LEU A 62 13.55 6.45 -11.82
N GLU A 63 13.83 5.86 -12.99
CA GLU A 63 12.79 5.44 -13.94
C GLU A 63 11.88 4.37 -13.33
N TYR A 64 12.48 3.35 -12.70
CA TYR A 64 11.77 2.30 -11.98
C TYR A 64 10.95 2.85 -10.82
N LEU A 65 11.51 3.77 -10.03
CA LEU A 65 10.81 4.41 -8.91
C LEU A 65 9.59 5.24 -9.39
N ARG A 66 9.73 5.96 -10.51
CA ARG A 66 8.61 6.73 -11.09
C ARG A 66 7.46 5.81 -11.50
N ILE A 67 7.78 4.69 -12.14
CA ILE A 67 6.82 3.71 -12.62
C ILE A 67 6.17 2.94 -11.46
N TRP A 68 6.96 2.63 -10.45
CA TRP A 68 6.50 2.06 -9.20
C TRP A 68 5.48 2.96 -8.50
N ASN A 69 5.81 4.25 -8.30
CA ASN A 69 4.89 5.23 -7.71
C ASN A 69 3.63 5.41 -8.56
N PHE A 70 3.74 5.41 -9.88
CA PHE A 70 2.58 5.50 -10.79
C PHE A 70 1.65 4.28 -10.65
N THR A 71 2.24 3.09 -10.53
CA THR A 71 1.51 1.82 -10.35
C THR A 71 0.74 1.84 -9.03
N LEU A 72 1.40 2.21 -7.93
CA LEU A 72 0.76 2.33 -6.62
C LEU A 72 -0.29 3.44 -6.58
N MET A 73 -0.10 4.53 -7.32
CA MET A 73 -1.11 5.58 -7.47
C MET A 73 -2.38 5.03 -8.14
N ILE A 74 -2.29 4.39 -9.31
CA ILE A 74 -3.47 3.85 -10.01
C ILE A 74 -4.18 2.84 -9.12
N PHE A 75 -3.43 1.90 -8.53
CA PHE A 75 -3.98 0.93 -7.60
C PHE A 75 -4.76 1.60 -6.47
N SER A 76 -4.16 2.61 -5.82
CA SER A 76 -4.77 3.32 -4.70
C SER A 76 -6.03 4.10 -5.11
N VAL A 77 -6.05 4.69 -6.31
CA VAL A 77 -7.24 5.37 -6.86
C VAL A 77 -8.37 4.37 -7.09
N MET A 78 -8.08 3.23 -7.73
CA MET A 78 -9.08 2.18 -7.99
C MET A 78 -9.62 1.58 -6.70
N ALA A 79 -8.73 1.28 -5.73
CA ALA A 79 -9.12 0.75 -4.43
C ALA A 79 -9.96 1.77 -3.64
N THR A 80 -9.59 3.05 -3.67
CA THR A 80 -10.37 4.13 -3.02
C THR A 80 -11.75 4.26 -3.64
N TYR A 81 -11.87 4.20 -4.98
CA TYR A 81 -13.16 4.25 -5.64
C TYR A 81 -14.04 3.06 -5.22
N ARG A 82 -13.51 1.84 -5.25
CA ARG A 82 -14.28 0.62 -4.97
C ARG A 82 -14.64 0.47 -3.49
N LEU A 83 -13.66 0.58 -2.60
CA LEU A 83 -13.88 0.47 -1.16
C LEU A 83 -14.61 1.69 -0.60
N GLY A 84 -14.31 2.88 -1.12
CA GLY A 84 -14.95 4.13 -0.71
C GLY A 84 -16.42 4.21 -1.11
N MET A 85 -16.80 3.76 -2.32
CA MET A 85 -18.22 3.70 -2.70
C MET A 85 -19.01 2.77 -1.78
N ASN A 86 -18.50 1.56 -1.49
CA ASN A 86 -19.14 0.64 -0.54
C ASN A 86 -19.25 1.26 0.87
N PHE A 87 -18.21 1.96 1.31
CA PHE A 87 -18.19 2.62 2.61
C PHE A 87 -19.24 3.73 2.73
N VAL A 88 -19.32 4.61 1.73
CA VAL A 88 -20.31 5.69 1.68
C VAL A 88 -21.72 5.14 1.60
N GLU A 89 -21.95 4.12 0.77
CA GLU A 89 -23.24 3.44 0.66
C GLU A 89 -23.67 2.82 2.00
N LYS A 90 -22.76 2.14 2.70
CA LYS A 90 -23.03 1.56 4.02
C LYS A 90 -23.43 2.62 5.05
N ILE A 91 -22.71 3.76 5.07
CA ILE A 91 -23.03 4.88 5.95
C ILE A 91 -24.39 5.49 5.59
N TYR A 92 -24.67 5.67 4.30
CA TYR A 92 -25.92 6.26 3.84
C TYR A 92 -27.12 5.37 4.17
N GLN A 93 -27.01 4.06 3.98
CA GLN A 93 -28.11 3.12 4.18
C GLN A 93 -28.34 2.71 5.64
N ARG A 94 -27.26 2.52 6.43
CA ARG A 94 -27.34 1.96 7.79
C ARG A 94 -26.79 2.86 8.88
N GLY A 95 -26.33 4.05 8.52
CA GLY A 95 -25.77 5.03 9.44
C GLY A 95 -24.33 4.73 9.86
N LEU A 96 -23.74 5.69 10.59
CA LEU A 96 -22.36 5.58 11.06
C LEU A 96 -22.14 4.40 12.01
N ARG A 97 -23.12 4.06 12.86
CA ARG A 97 -23.01 2.95 13.82
C ARG A 97 -22.74 1.61 13.13
N ALA A 98 -23.49 1.32 12.08
CA ALA A 98 -23.32 0.11 11.30
C ALA A 98 -21.95 0.05 10.60
N SER A 99 -21.33 1.18 10.28
CA SER A 99 -20.04 1.22 9.60
C SER A 99 -18.89 0.63 10.43
N TYR A 100 -18.93 0.77 11.76
CA TYR A 100 -17.90 0.28 12.69
C TYR A 100 -18.34 -0.92 13.55
N CYS A 101 -19.64 -1.23 13.63
CA CYS A 101 -20.14 -2.41 14.35
C CYS A 101 -20.35 -3.63 13.45
N ASP A 102 -20.81 -3.45 12.21
CA ASP A 102 -21.19 -4.57 11.35
C ASP A 102 -19.94 -5.25 10.78
N ARG A 103 -19.85 -6.58 10.96
CA ARG A 103 -18.76 -7.42 10.44
C ARG A 103 -19.00 -7.94 9.02
N ASP A 104 -19.90 -7.32 8.28
CA ASP A 104 -20.34 -7.75 6.94
C ASP A 104 -19.39 -7.32 5.82
N TYR A 105 -18.25 -6.73 6.14
CA TYR A 105 -17.28 -6.24 5.15
C TYR A 105 -16.74 -7.34 4.23
N HIS A 106 -16.81 -8.61 4.66
CA HIS A 106 -16.41 -9.78 3.87
C HIS A 106 -17.57 -10.47 3.14
N HIS A 107 -18.82 -10.04 3.33
CA HIS A 107 -19.98 -10.69 2.69
C HIS A 107 -20.08 -10.38 1.20
N ASP A 108 -19.68 -9.17 0.79
CA ASP A 108 -19.59 -8.84 -0.64
C ASP A 108 -18.23 -9.30 -1.17
N ARG A 109 -18.26 -10.33 -2.03
CA ARG A 109 -17.08 -10.91 -2.68
C ARG A 109 -16.24 -9.86 -3.40
N ARG A 110 -16.85 -8.84 -4.00
CA ARG A 110 -16.13 -7.78 -4.72
C ARG A 110 -15.37 -6.88 -3.76
N VAL A 111 -16.01 -6.51 -2.64
CA VAL A 111 -15.39 -5.69 -1.60
C VAL A 111 -14.27 -6.47 -0.90
N TYR A 112 -14.53 -7.74 -0.60
CA TYR A 112 -13.53 -8.65 -0.05
C TYR A 112 -12.30 -8.75 -0.94
N TYR A 113 -12.48 -8.88 -2.26
CA TYR A 113 -11.38 -8.90 -3.22
C TYR A 113 -10.53 -7.63 -3.17
N TRP A 114 -11.16 -6.45 -3.24
CA TRP A 114 -10.43 -5.18 -3.17
C TRP A 114 -9.74 -4.98 -1.81
N TYR A 115 -10.34 -5.47 -0.74
CA TYR A 115 -9.73 -5.47 0.57
C TYR A 115 -8.55 -6.44 0.67
N PHE A 116 -8.65 -7.62 0.04
CA PHE A 116 -7.56 -8.57 -0.07
C PHE A 116 -6.35 -7.95 -0.79
N LEU A 117 -6.61 -7.27 -1.92
CA LEU A 117 -5.57 -6.55 -2.64
C LEU A 117 -4.95 -5.42 -1.81
N PHE A 118 -5.75 -4.72 -1.00
CA PHE A 118 -5.24 -3.70 -0.06
C PHE A 118 -4.30 -4.30 0.99
N VAL A 119 -4.64 -5.44 1.59
CA VAL A 119 -3.78 -6.10 2.57
C VAL A 119 -2.49 -6.58 1.90
N SER A 120 -2.61 -7.13 0.69
CA SER A 120 -1.47 -7.55 -0.14
C SER A 120 -0.60 -6.37 -0.58
N SER A 121 -1.18 -5.18 -0.80
CA SER A 121 -0.44 -3.98 -1.21
C SER A 121 0.61 -3.56 -0.17
N LYS A 122 0.40 -3.88 1.12
CA LYS A 122 1.39 -3.62 2.17
C LYS A 122 2.70 -4.32 1.94
N LEU A 123 2.68 -5.50 1.31
CA LEU A 123 3.90 -6.21 0.93
C LEU A 123 4.64 -5.47 -0.16
N PHE A 124 3.90 -4.99 -1.15
CA PHE A 124 4.47 -4.21 -2.22
C PHE A 124 5.02 -2.90 -1.69
N GLU A 125 4.28 -2.14 -0.87
CA GLU A 125 4.70 -0.85 -0.28
C GLU A 125 6.04 -0.93 0.48
N MET A 126 6.40 -2.08 1.07
CA MET A 126 7.74 -2.29 1.67
C MET A 126 8.88 -2.15 0.65
N GLY A 127 8.60 -2.33 -0.64
CA GLY A 127 9.50 -2.05 -1.75
C GLY A 127 9.99 -0.61 -1.82
N ASP A 128 9.22 0.37 -1.30
CA ASP A 128 9.65 1.78 -1.23
C ASP A 128 10.99 1.92 -0.49
N THR A 129 11.15 1.14 0.57
CA THR A 129 12.37 1.12 1.37
C THR A 129 13.53 0.49 0.61
N ILE A 130 13.28 -0.53 -0.21
CA ILE A 130 14.31 -1.16 -1.06
C ILE A 130 14.86 -0.14 -2.05
N PHE A 131 14.00 0.68 -2.68
CA PHE A 131 14.45 1.76 -3.57
C PHE A 131 15.27 2.82 -2.84
N LEU A 132 14.94 3.14 -1.59
CA LEU A 132 15.73 4.07 -0.77
C LEU A 132 17.11 3.49 -0.41
N LEU A 133 17.16 2.21 -0.03
CA LEU A 133 18.40 1.49 0.27
C LEU A 133 19.30 1.38 -0.96
N ALA A 134 18.72 1.06 -2.13
CA ALA A 134 19.45 0.97 -3.39
C ALA A 134 20.13 2.29 -3.78
N ARG A 135 19.55 3.42 -3.37
CA ARG A 135 20.09 4.77 -3.57
C ARG A 135 21.00 5.24 -2.43
N GLN A 136 21.28 4.38 -1.44
CA GLN A 136 22.01 4.71 -0.22
C GLN A 136 21.43 5.94 0.52
N LYS A 137 20.11 6.09 0.51
CA LYS A 137 19.44 7.16 1.28
C LYS A 137 19.20 6.68 2.71
N ARG A 138 19.41 7.58 3.69
CA ARG A 138 19.08 7.31 5.10
C ARG A 138 17.57 7.12 5.25
N ILE A 139 17.17 5.95 5.76
CA ILE A 139 15.77 5.68 6.10
C ILE A 139 15.47 6.28 7.47
N ARG A 140 14.33 6.96 7.59
CA ARG A 140 13.85 7.50 8.87
C ARG A 140 13.16 6.42 9.69
N PHE A 141 13.28 6.48 11.02
CA PHE A 141 12.64 5.53 11.93
C PHE A 141 11.15 5.33 11.64
N ILE A 142 10.41 6.43 11.51
CA ILE A 142 8.97 6.42 11.25
C ILE A 142 8.63 5.67 9.96
N HIS A 143 9.46 5.74 8.91
CA HIS A 143 9.14 5.12 7.62
C HIS A 143 9.14 3.59 7.73
N TRP A 144 10.27 3.00 8.15
CA TRP A 144 10.35 1.55 8.22
C TRP A 144 9.50 0.97 9.34
N PHE A 145 9.38 1.68 10.48
CA PHE A 145 8.50 1.28 11.57
C PHE A 145 7.04 1.28 11.11
N HIS A 146 6.61 2.31 10.38
CA HIS A 146 5.27 2.37 9.82
C HIS A 146 5.00 1.21 8.85
N HIS A 147 5.92 0.89 7.94
CA HIS A 147 5.74 -0.22 6.99
C HIS A 147 5.66 -1.58 7.68
N VAL A 148 6.47 -1.82 8.72
CA VAL A 148 6.37 -3.05 9.54
C VAL A 148 5.01 -3.11 10.25
N LEU A 149 4.62 -2.01 10.89
CA LEU A 149 3.37 -1.95 11.65
C LEU A 149 2.16 -2.13 10.75
N THR A 150 2.08 -1.42 9.62
CA THR A 150 0.94 -1.52 8.70
C THR A 150 0.85 -2.87 8.02
N MET A 151 1.98 -3.56 7.79
CA MET A 151 2.02 -4.93 7.30
C MET A 151 1.37 -5.91 8.30
N ILE A 152 1.88 -5.97 9.53
CA ILE A 152 1.38 -6.93 10.54
C ILE A 152 -0.06 -6.58 10.91
N TYR A 153 -0.34 -5.29 11.10
CA TYR A 153 -1.65 -4.83 11.53
C TYR A 153 -2.73 -5.07 10.47
N SER A 154 -2.46 -4.84 9.18
CA SER A 154 -3.47 -5.04 8.13
C SER A 154 -3.90 -6.51 7.99
N TRP A 155 -2.94 -7.45 8.10
CA TRP A 155 -3.22 -8.89 8.05
C TRP A 155 -3.98 -9.36 9.30
N TYR A 156 -3.64 -8.81 10.48
CA TYR A 156 -4.35 -9.12 11.72
C TYR A 156 -5.81 -8.62 11.70
N ILE A 157 -6.04 -7.34 11.36
CA ILE A 157 -7.40 -6.79 11.36
C ILE A 157 -8.29 -7.42 10.28
N ALA A 158 -7.69 -7.89 9.18
CA ALA A 158 -8.41 -8.59 8.13
C ALA A 158 -9.06 -9.89 8.61
N VAL A 159 -8.54 -10.50 9.67
CA VAL A 159 -9.11 -11.70 10.28
C VAL A 159 -10.08 -11.34 11.41
N TYR A 160 -9.62 -10.51 12.35
CA TYR A 160 -10.30 -10.40 13.65
C TYR A 160 -11.25 -9.20 13.74
N LEU A 161 -11.02 -8.15 12.95
CA LEU A 161 -11.68 -6.85 13.11
C LEU A 161 -12.10 -6.24 11.75
N PRO A 162 -12.96 -6.93 10.97
CA PRO A 162 -13.34 -6.51 9.62
C PRO A 162 -14.00 -5.12 9.56
N ALA A 163 -14.79 -4.76 10.57
CA ALA A 163 -15.46 -3.47 10.64
C ALA A 163 -14.47 -2.31 10.79
N ILE A 164 -13.40 -2.50 11.57
CA ILE A 164 -12.30 -1.53 11.69
C ILE A 164 -11.47 -1.55 10.41
N GLY A 165 -11.27 -2.74 9.82
CA GLY A 165 -10.64 -2.94 8.53
C GLY A 165 -11.22 -2.06 7.42
N ARG A 166 -12.55 -1.92 7.36
CA ARG A 166 -13.26 -1.06 6.41
C ARG A 166 -12.87 0.41 6.48
N TRP A 167 -12.80 0.97 7.69
CA TRP A 167 -12.39 2.36 7.89
C TRP A 167 -10.92 2.55 7.55
N MET A 168 -10.08 1.67 8.09
CA MET A 168 -8.64 1.73 7.91
C MET A 168 -8.25 1.60 6.43
N SER A 169 -8.84 0.66 5.69
CA SER A 169 -8.55 0.47 4.26
C SER A 169 -8.97 1.68 3.45
N THR A 170 -10.22 2.14 3.60
CA THR A 170 -10.78 3.26 2.84
C THR A 170 -9.98 4.54 3.05
N MET A 171 -9.67 4.89 4.31
CA MET A 171 -8.87 6.09 4.60
C MET A 171 -7.43 5.96 4.11
N ASN A 172 -6.84 4.77 4.26
CA ASN A 172 -5.46 4.55 3.87
C ASN A 172 -5.28 4.57 2.35
N THR A 173 -6.16 3.93 1.58
CA THR A 173 -6.10 3.98 0.10
C THR A 173 -6.35 5.40 -0.40
N ALA A 174 -7.24 6.15 0.25
CA ALA A 174 -7.49 7.55 -0.10
C ALA A 174 -6.25 8.41 0.08
N ILE A 175 -5.59 8.34 1.25
CA ILE A 175 -4.34 9.07 1.50
C ILE A 175 -3.23 8.59 0.54
N HIS A 176 -3.12 7.28 0.29
CA HIS A 176 -2.11 6.74 -0.63
C HIS A 176 -2.32 7.19 -2.07
N SER A 177 -3.56 7.33 -2.53
CA SER A 177 -3.84 7.89 -3.86
C SER A 177 -3.28 9.30 -4.02
N LEU A 178 -3.41 10.13 -2.97
CA LEU A 178 -2.88 11.50 -2.94
C LEU A 178 -1.35 11.51 -2.81
N MET A 179 -0.80 10.68 -1.92
CA MET A 179 0.63 10.63 -1.64
C MET A 179 1.44 10.13 -2.85
N TYR A 180 1.06 8.98 -3.43
CA TYR A 180 1.74 8.44 -4.60
C TYR A 180 1.49 9.30 -5.84
N GLY A 181 0.31 9.92 -5.97
CA GLY A 181 0.06 10.94 -6.99
C GLY A 181 1.01 12.13 -6.86
N TYR A 182 1.24 12.61 -5.64
CA TYR A 182 2.22 13.66 -5.37
C TYR A 182 3.66 13.23 -5.72
N TYR A 183 4.09 12.01 -5.35
CA TYR A 183 5.42 11.51 -5.70
C TYR A 183 5.62 11.32 -7.19
N TYR A 184 4.60 10.85 -7.91
CA TYR A 184 4.62 10.73 -9.36
C TYR A 184 4.75 12.11 -10.02
N LEU A 185 3.90 13.08 -9.66
CA LEU A 185 3.94 14.43 -10.21
C LEU A 185 5.26 15.15 -9.92
N GLN A 186 5.81 14.97 -8.72
CA GLN A 186 7.13 15.49 -8.35
C GLN A 186 8.25 14.88 -9.20
N SER A 187 8.14 13.59 -9.55
CA SER A 187 9.09 12.91 -10.44
C SER A 187 8.99 13.37 -11.90
N CYS A 188 7.85 13.96 -12.29
CA CYS A 188 7.64 14.65 -13.57
C CYS A 188 8.05 16.14 -13.53
N GLN A 189 8.68 16.60 -12.44
CA GLN A 189 9.10 18.00 -12.24
C GLN A 189 7.94 19.02 -12.21
N ILE A 190 6.71 18.56 -11.98
CA ILE A 190 5.55 19.43 -11.83
C ILE A 190 5.50 19.96 -10.40
N ARG A 191 5.52 21.28 -10.22
CA ARG A 191 5.45 21.93 -8.90
C ARG A 191 3.99 22.01 -8.45
N LEU A 192 3.65 21.33 -7.37
CA LEU A 192 2.32 21.38 -6.76
C LEU A 192 2.24 22.47 -5.66
N PRO A 193 1.07 23.09 -5.47
CA PRO A 193 0.86 24.09 -4.41
C PRO A 193 1.04 23.48 -3.01
N GLY A 194 1.55 24.30 -2.08
CA GLY A 194 1.97 23.87 -0.73
C GLY A 194 0.90 23.18 0.11
N SER A 195 -0.39 23.48 -0.11
CA SER A 195 -1.50 22.86 0.61
C SER A 195 -1.65 21.35 0.34
N VAL A 196 -1.37 20.92 -0.89
CA VAL A 196 -1.34 19.49 -1.26
C VAL A 196 -0.12 18.80 -0.66
N ALA A 197 0.98 19.55 -0.52
CA ALA A 197 2.14 19.07 0.21
C ALA A 197 1.80 18.91 1.70
N ILE A 198 1.02 19.79 2.34
CA ILE A 198 0.68 19.76 3.79
C ILE A 198 -0.06 18.49 4.24
N THR A 199 -0.99 17.94 3.45
CA THR A 199 -1.61 16.63 3.76
C THR A 199 -0.58 15.49 3.73
N VAL A 200 0.45 15.60 2.89
CA VAL A 200 1.64 14.72 2.85
C VAL A 200 2.72 15.15 3.88
N THR A 201 2.60 16.34 4.46
CA THR A 201 3.66 17.08 5.20
C THR A 201 3.35 17.34 6.67
N ILE A 202 2.33 16.72 7.27
CA ILE A 202 2.38 16.47 8.72
C ILE A 202 3.59 15.53 9.04
N CYS A 203 4.08 14.75 8.06
CA CYS A 203 5.30 13.92 8.15
C CYS A 203 6.57 14.51 7.48
N ARG A 204 6.60 15.82 7.17
CA ARG A 204 7.74 16.46 6.47
C ARG A 204 8.27 17.68 7.24
N HIS A 205 8.80 17.44 8.43
CA HIS A 205 9.96 18.24 8.85
C HIS A 205 11.19 17.62 8.16
N HIS A 206 11.74 18.39 7.22
CA HIS A 206 12.96 18.17 6.43
C HIS A 206 12.92 17.34 5.14
N ARG A 207 13.31 18.05 4.07
CA ARG A 207 13.63 17.65 2.70
C ARG A 207 14.59 16.46 2.66
N CYS A 208 14.17 15.35 2.03
CA CYS A 208 15.11 14.35 1.48
C CYS A 208 14.50 13.44 0.39
N LEU A 209 13.17 13.53 0.15
CA LEU A 209 12.50 12.85 -0.96
C LEU A 209 12.27 13.74 -2.19
N SER A 210 12.73 14.99 -2.17
CA SER A 210 12.95 15.73 -3.40
C SER A 210 14.15 15.11 -4.11
N VAL A 211 13.93 14.72 -5.36
CA VAL A 211 14.91 14.38 -6.41
C VAL A 211 16.36 14.66 -6.01
#